data_AF-A0A2B4F7N5-F1
#
_entry.id   AF-A0A2B4F7N5-F1
#
_cell.length_a   1.000
_cell.length_b   1.000
_cell.length_c   1.000
_cell.angle_alpha   90.00
_cell.angle_beta   90.00
_cell.angle_gamma   90.00
#
_symmetry.space_group_name_H-M   'P 1'
#
loop_
_entity.id
_entity.type
_entity.pdbx_description
1 polymer ?
#
loop_
_entity_poly.entity_id
_entity_poly.type
_entity_poly.pdbx_seq_one_letter_code
_entity_poly.pdbx_strand_id
1 'polypeptide(L)' 'MNFYVNQSIIINSIKIDSITTSSVFQIGTAGSIKALSKFSNTGGFTEPLRPLQAKGQIISIKPSTSSS' A
#
# COMPACT_ATOMS: atom_id res chain seq x y z
N MET A 1 2.83 -24.94 -23.20
CA MET A 1 4.25 -24.70 -23.49
C MET A 1 5.05 -25.16 -22.28
N ASN A 2 6.06 -26.01 -22.45
CA ASN A 2 6.88 -26.50 -21.34
C ASN A 2 8.06 -25.54 -21.15
N PHE A 3 8.20 -24.96 -19.95
CA PHE A 3 9.23 -23.97 -19.64
C PHE A 3 10.08 -24.49 -18.48
N TYR A 4 11.36 -24.73 -18.74
CA TYR A 4 12.29 -25.29 -17.77
C TYR A 4 13.36 -24.25 -17.45
N VAL A 5 13.50 -23.90 -16.18
CA VAL A 5 14.47 -22.90 -15.73
C VAL A 5 15.31 -23.49 -14.61
N ASN A 6 16.61 -23.65 -14.87
CA ASN A 6 17.60 -24.00 -13.87
C ASN A 6 18.35 -22.74 -13.45
N GLN A 7 18.34 -22.41 -12.16
CA GLN A 7 19.05 -21.26 -11.61
C GLN A 7 19.84 -21.69 -10.39
N SER A 8 21.14 -21.39 -10.38
CA SER A 8 21.99 -21.48 -9.19
C SER A 8 22.32 -20.06 -8.77
N ILE A 9 21.74 -19.59 -7.67
CA ILE A 9 21.90 -18.22 -7.18
C ILE A 9 22.53 -18.29 -5.80
N ILE A 10 23.77 -17.83 -5.71
CA ILE A 10 24.54 -17.78 -4.45
C ILE A 10 24.65 -16.33 -4.04
N ILE A 11 24.02 -15.99 -2.93
CA ILE A 11 24.03 -14.65 -2.36
C ILE A 11 24.75 -14.72 -1.02
N ASN A 12 25.87 -14.00 -0.92
CA ASN A 12 26.66 -13.94 0.31
C ASN A 12 26.09 -12.93 1.33
N SER A 13 25.47 -11.85 0.84
CA SER A 13 24.77 -10.87 1.67
C SER A 13 23.81 -10.06 0.80
N ILE A 14 22.61 -9.80 1.33
CA ILE A 14 21.69 -8.79 0.80
C ILE A 14 21.23 -7.94 1.98
N LYS A 15 21.32 -6.63 1.82
CA LYS A 15 20.80 -5.64 2.76
C LYS A 15 19.75 -4.80 2.05
N ILE A 16 18.53 -4.78 2.60
CA ILE A 16 17.43 -3.95 2.09
C ILE A 16 17.05 -3.03 3.24
N ASP A 17 17.38 -1.75 3.11
CA ASP A 17 17.22 -0.78 4.20
C ASP A 17 15.77 -0.29 4.36
N SER A 18 15.01 -0.22 3.27
CA SER A 18 13.60 0.15 3.32
C SER A 18 12.85 -0.40 2.11
N ILE A 19 11.60 -0.83 2.35
CA ILE A 19 10.64 -1.20 1.32
C ILE A 19 9.39 -0.33 1.52
N THR A 20 8.91 0.29 0.45
CA THR A 20 7.71 1.15 0.49
C THR A 20 6.50 0.41 -0.05
N THR A 21 5.31 1.02 0.04
CA THR A 21 4.04 0.39 -0.35
C THR A 21 4.07 -0.14 -1.78
N SER A 22 3.94 -1.47 -1.87
CA SER A 22 4.02 -2.27 -3.11
C SER A 22 5.39 -2.25 -3.77
N SER A 23 6.41 -2.43 -2.94
CA SER A 23 7.71 -2.87 -3.41
C SER A 23 7.69 -4.38 -3.63
N VAL A 24 8.30 -4.83 -4.73
CA VAL A 24 8.60 -6.26 -4.94
C VAL A 24 10.09 -6.38 -5.18
N PHE A 25 10.74 -7.20 -4.35
CA PHE A 25 12.13 -7.57 -4.53
C PHE A 25 12.21 -9.04 -4.90
N GLN A 26 12.57 -9.31 -6.15
CA GLN A 26 12.60 -10.66 -6.68
C GLN A 26 13.99 -11.10 -7.07
N ILE A 27 14.32 -12.34 -6.68
CA ILE A 27 15.55 -13.03 -7.03
C ILE A 27 15.19 -14.31 -7.78
N GLY A 28 15.77 -14.47 -8.96
CA GLY A 28 15.46 -15.57 -9.87
C GLY A 28 14.22 -15.31 -10.73
N THR A 29 13.87 -16.28 -11.57
CA THR A 29 12.81 -16.17 -12.57
C THR A 29 11.45 -15.79 -11.99
N ALA A 30 10.81 -14.84 -12.68
CA ALA A 30 9.49 -14.33 -12.43
C ALA A 30 8.51 -14.69 -13.53
N GLY A 31 7.26 -14.95 -13.13
CA GLY A 31 6.13 -14.70 -14.01
C GLY A 31 5.76 -13.22 -14.04
N SER A 32 4.50 -12.91 -14.32
CA SER A 32 4.00 -11.54 -14.19
C SER A 32 3.85 -11.15 -12.72
N ILE A 33 4.62 -10.16 -12.29
CA ILE A 33 4.47 -9.54 -10.98
C ILE A 33 3.72 -8.22 -11.13
N LYS A 34 2.58 -8.11 -10.46
CA LYS A 34 1.82 -6.87 -10.35
C LYS A 34 1.92 -6.32 -8.94
N ALA A 35 2.82 -5.37 -8.74
CA ALA A 35 2.89 -4.61 -7.50
C ALA A 35 1.84 -3.50 -7.54
N LEU A 36 0.72 -3.67 -6.82
CA LEU A 36 -0.38 -2.70 -6.80
C LEU A 36 -0.31 -1.85 -5.55
N SER A 37 0.02 -0.57 -5.67
CA SER A 37 -0.04 0.40 -4.56
C SER A 37 -1.42 1.07 -4.53
N LYS A 38 -2.33 0.55 -3.70
CA LYS A 38 -3.55 1.30 -3.35
C LYS A 38 -3.22 2.22 -2.17
N PHE A 39 -2.70 3.41 -2.45
CA PHE A 39 -2.60 4.46 -1.44
C PHE A 39 -3.96 5.13 -1.30
N SER A 40 -4.90 4.45 -0.65
CA SER A 40 -6.21 5.00 -0.35
C SER A 40 -6.20 5.54 1.08
N ASN A 41 -6.01 6.85 1.23
CA ASN A 41 -6.44 7.54 2.43
C ASN A 41 -7.97 7.56 2.41
N THR A 42 -8.63 6.61 3.09
CA THR A 42 -10.11 6.51 3.11
C THR A 42 -10.79 7.59 3.94
N GLY A 43 -10.03 8.49 4.54
CA GLY A 43 -10.57 9.74 5.07
C GLY A 43 -10.69 10.74 3.93
N GLY A 44 -11.88 10.89 3.33
CA GLY A 44 -12.21 11.97 2.39
C GLY A 44 -12.19 13.37 3.02
N PHE A 45 -11.28 13.60 3.97
CA PHE A 45 -11.06 14.84 4.68
C PHE A 45 -9.86 15.53 4.03
N THR A 46 -10.13 16.29 2.98
CA THR A 46 -9.15 17.18 2.34
C THR A 46 -9.00 18.51 3.05
N GLU A 47 -9.91 18.81 3.98
CA GLU A 47 -9.94 20.04 4.76
C GLU A 47 -9.57 19.78 6.23
N PRO A 48 -8.98 20.77 6.93
CA PRO A 48 -8.73 20.69 8.36
C PRO A 48 -10.00 20.34 9.14
N LEU A 49 -9.87 19.51 10.17
CA LEU A 49 -10.98 19.12 11.02
C LEU A 49 -11.63 20.37 11.63
N ARG A 50 -12.96 20.49 11.56
CA ARG A 50 -13.68 21.64 12.11
C ARG A 50 -13.39 21.77 13.62
N PRO A 51 -13.19 22.99 14.14
CA PRO A 51 -12.96 23.21 15.56
C PRO A 51 -14.16 22.72 16.39
N LEU A 52 -13.87 22.07 17.52
CA LEU A 52 -14.89 21.58 18.45
C LEU A 52 -15.69 22.76 19.00
N GLN A 53 -17.01 22.75 18.77
CA GLN A 53 -17.89 23.81 19.26
C GLN A 53 -18.28 23.64 20.74
N ALA A 54 -18.11 22.44 21.32
CA ALA A 54 -18.43 22.16 22.72
C ALA A 54 -17.50 21.11 23.36
N LYS A 55 -17.25 21.25 24.66
CA LYS A 55 -16.53 20.25 25.46
C LYS A 55 -17.37 18.97 25.57
N GLY A 56 -16.92 17.88 24.94
CA GLY A 56 -17.52 16.54 25.07
C GLY A 56 -18.32 16.02 23.88
N GLN A 57 -18.29 16.68 22.71
CA GLN A 57 -18.97 16.18 21.53
C GLN A 57 -18.21 15.01 20.89
N ILE A 58 -18.77 13.80 20.95
CA ILE A 58 -18.32 12.65 20.15
C ILE A 58 -18.92 12.82 18.75
N ILE A 59 -18.07 13.05 17.75
CA ILE A 59 -18.50 13.24 16.36
C ILE A 59 -18.66 11.85 15.73
N SER A 60 -19.90 11.35 15.63
CA SER A 60 -20.18 10.15 14.82
C SER A 60 -20.12 10.52 13.34
N ILE A 61 -18.96 10.32 12.72
CA ILE A 61 -18.76 10.55 11.28
C ILE A 61 -19.44 9.44 10.47
N LYS A 62 -20.64 9.72 9.95
CA LYS A 62 -21.21 8.91 8.87
C LYS A 62 -20.42 9.23 7.59
N PRO A 63 -19.87 8.23 6.86
CA PRO A 63 -19.19 8.52 5.60
C PRO A 63 -20.18 9.15 4.64
N SER A 64 -19.80 10.30 4.06
CA SER A 64 -20.61 10.98 3.05
C SER A 64 -20.72 10.07 1.82
N THR A 65 -21.93 9.62 1.51
CA THR A 65 -22.25 9.02 0.22
C THR A 65 -21.91 10.02 -0.88
N SER A 66 -20.89 9.70 -1.67
CA SER A 66 -20.55 10.39 -2.91
C SER A 66 -21.74 10.31 -3.87
N SER A 67 -22.49 11.41 -4.02
CA SER A 67 -23.48 11.55 -5.08
C SER A 67 -22.99 12.61 -6.07
N SER A 68 -22.64 12.10 -7.26
CA SER A 68 -22.57 12.79 -8.57
C SER A 68 -21.43 13.77 -8.79
#